data_AF-A0A834GUG4-F1
#
_entry.id   AF-A0A834GUG4-F1
#
_cell.length_a   1.000
_cell.length_b   1.000
_cell.length_c   1.000
_cell.angle_alpha   90.00
_cell.angle_beta   90.00
_cell.angle_gamma   90.00
#
_symmetry.space_group_name_H-M   'P 1'
#
loop_
_entity.id
_entity.type
_entity.pdbx_description
1 polymer ?
#
loop_
_entity_poly.entity_id
_entity_poly.type
_entity_poly.pdbx_seq_one_letter_code
_entity_poly.pdbx_strand_id
1 'polypeptide(L)'
;MRWYHLLYIESKAMFTFLWVILIVAHHALLVTPVSSQDKNIFLLAGQSNMAGNGGVINGAWNGIVPPESGPNPSVLRLAANLTWVPAAEPLHKDIGGVNAAIGVGPGMSFANSVLARDPSLGVVGLVPCANGGTKISQWGQGSFLYDQLVSRARAAVGGGGGKIQAMLWYQGESDAVLLEDAELYKGRLQKFFQDLRLDLQSPSLLIIQVALASESAGPYTEKVREAQLGLGLANVKCVDAKGLQLQPDNLHLSTPSEVQLGKMLAGSFLQNRPNPLTNN
;
A
#
# COMPACT_ATOMS: atom_id res chain seq x y z
N MET A 1 -52.80 -16.04 49.24
CA MET A 1 -51.44 -16.55 48.92
C MET A 1 -51.01 -16.39 47.46
N ARG A 2 -51.89 -16.18 46.47
CA ARG A 2 -51.49 -16.06 45.04
C ARG A 2 -50.84 -14.73 44.64
N TRP A 3 -51.14 -13.63 45.34
CA TRP A 3 -50.64 -12.29 45.00
C TRP A 3 -49.18 -12.02 45.39
N TYR A 4 -48.71 -12.62 46.48
CA TYR A 4 -47.30 -12.49 46.91
C TYR A 4 -46.32 -13.21 45.98
N HIS A 5 -46.79 -14.23 45.25
CA HIS A 5 -45.93 -15.00 44.35
C HIS A 5 -45.64 -14.28 43.03
N LEU A 6 -46.57 -13.46 42.52
CA LEU A 6 -46.37 -12.66 41.30
C LEU A 6 -45.40 -11.49 41.53
N LEU A 7 -45.55 -10.76 42.63
CA LEU A 7 -44.66 -9.65 42.99
C LEU A 7 -43.20 -10.09 43.19
N TYR A 8 -42.98 -11.31 43.70
CA TYR A 8 -41.64 -11.85 43.91
C TYR A 8 -40.94 -12.29 42.61
N ILE A 9 -41.72 -12.75 41.62
CA ILE A 9 -41.21 -13.16 40.31
C ILE A 9 -40.85 -11.93 39.45
N GLU A 10 -41.69 -10.88 39.47
CA GLU A 10 -41.40 -9.64 38.74
C GLU A 10 -40.17 -8.90 39.29
N SER A 11 -39.98 -8.87 40.61
CA SER A 11 -38.80 -8.30 41.26
C SER A 11 -37.50 -9.00 40.85
N LYS A 12 -37.49 -10.34 40.79
CA LYS A 12 -36.30 -11.11 40.38
C LYS A 12 -35.98 -10.94 38.90
N ALA A 13 -37.00 -10.86 38.04
CA ALA A 13 -36.83 -10.61 36.61
C ALA A 13 -36.32 -9.19 36.32
N MET A 14 -36.79 -8.17 37.06
CA MET A 14 -36.25 -6.81 36.97
C MET A 14 -34.79 -6.73 37.43
N PHE A 15 -34.41 -7.42 38.50
CA PHE A 15 -33.04 -7.42 38.99
C PHE A 15 -32.06 -8.13 38.04
N THR A 16 -32.45 -9.24 37.41
CA THR A 16 -31.60 -9.91 36.41
C THR A 16 -31.50 -9.11 35.12
N PHE A 17 -32.55 -8.40 34.70
CA PHE A 17 -32.52 -7.54 33.51
C PHE A 17 -31.63 -6.29 33.71
N LEU A 18 -31.66 -5.68 34.90
CA LEU A 18 -30.77 -4.56 35.26
C LEU A 18 -29.29 -5.00 35.30
N TRP A 19 -29.00 -6.21 35.77
CA TRP A 19 -27.63 -6.75 35.79
C TRP A 19 -27.09 -7.05 34.38
N VAL A 20 -27.92 -7.55 33.47
CA VAL A 20 -27.50 -7.79 32.07
C VAL A 20 -27.25 -6.47 31.33
N ILE A 21 -28.08 -5.44 31.55
CA ILE A 21 -27.86 -4.10 30.98
C ILE A 21 -26.58 -3.48 31.54
N LEU A 22 -26.29 -3.63 32.84
CA LEU A 22 -25.05 -3.15 33.45
C LEU A 22 -23.82 -3.89 32.93
N ILE A 23 -23.90 -5.20 32.66
CA ILE A 23 -22.79 -5.99 32.07
C ILE A 23 -22.57 -5.60 30.60
N VAL A 24 -23.62 -5.40 29.80
CA VAL A 24 -23.51 -4.93 28.41
C VAL A 24 -22.99 -3.49 28.36
N ALA A 25 -23.40 -2.63 29.30
CA ALA A 25 -22.85 -1.28 29.45
C ALA A 25 -21.38 -1.29 29.88
N HIS A 26 -20.96 -2.21 30.76
CA HIS A 26 -19.56 -2.34 31.18
C HIS A 26 -18.67 -2.91 30.05
N HIS A 27 -19.19 -3.77 29.18
CA HIS A 27 -18.47 -4.24 27.99
C HIS A 27 -18.43 -3.18 26.87
N ALA A 28 -19.48 -2.35 26.75
CA ALA A 28 -19.50 -1.22 25.81
C ALA A 28 -18.56 -0.07 26.24
N LEU A 29 -18.30 0.09 27.54
CA LEU A 29 -17.39 1.09 28.10
C LEU A 29 -15.90 0.72 28.04
N LEU A 30 -15.55 -0.49 27.60
CA LEU A 30 -14.17 -0.92 27.38
C LEU A 30 -13.73 -0.89 25.92
N VAL A 31 -14.61 -0.49 25.00
CA VAL A 31 -14.18 -0.08 23.67
C VAL A 31 -13.72 1.37 23.78
N THR A 32 -12.50 1.57 24.26
CA THR A 32 -11.81 2.82 23.99
C THR A 32 -11.84 3.01 22.47
N PRO A 33 -12.36 4.13 21.93
CA PRO A 33 -12.11 4.44 20.53
C PRO A 33 -10.60 4.35 20.37
N VAL A 34 -10.12 3.56 19.40
CA VAL A 34 -8.72 3.60 19.00
C VAL A 34 -8.42 5.09 18.88
N SER A 35 -7.56 5.58 19.77
CA SER A 35 -7.08 6.95 19.75
C SER A 35 -6.82 7.28 18.29
N SER A 36 -7.32 8.42 17.81
CA SER A 36 -7.10 8.95 16.47
C SER A 36 -5.59 9.18 16.25
N GLN A 37 -4.82 8.09 16.19
CA GLN A 37 -3.45 8.12 15.77
C GLN A 37 -3.48 8.42 14.29
N ASP A 38 -2.93 9.56 13.94
CA ASP A 38 -2.73 9.96 12.57
C ASP A 38 -2.03 8.83 11.82
N LYS A 39 -2.65 8.37 10.73
CA LYS A 39 -2.13 7.26 9.93
C LYS A 39 -0.82 7.69 9.28
N ASN A 40 0.13 6.78 9.25
CA ASN A 40 1.31 6.86 8.41
C ASN A 40 0.96 6.28 7.04
N ILE A 41 0.67 7.17 6.09
CA ILE A 41 0.09 6.83 4.80
C ILE A 41 1.20 6.56 3.77
N PHE A 42 1.05 5.47 3.02
CA PHE A 42 1.96 5.07 1.95
C PHE A 42 1.18 4.87 0.65
N LEU A 43 1.59 5.58 -0.39
CA LEU A 43 1.02 5.42 -1.72
C LEU A 43 1.70 4.24 -2.40
N LEU A 44 0.92 3.31 -2.98
CA LEU A 44 1.43 2.14 -3.70
C LEU A 44 1.07 2.31 -5.18
N ALA A 45 2.02 2.76 -6.00
CA ALA A 45 1.77 3.13 -7.39
C ALA A 45 2.77 2.47 -8.35
N GLY A 46 2.39 2.35 -9.61
CA GLY A 46 3.18 1.70 -10.65
C GLY A 46 2.36 0.68 -11.44
N GLN A 47 2.95 -0.44 -11.81
CA GLN A 47 2.29 -1.46 -12.63
C GLN A 47 2.08 -2.80 -11.92
N SER A 48 2.00 -3.90 -12.67
CA SER A 48 1.62 -5.24 -12.21
C SER A 48 2.47 -5.78 -11.04
N ASN A 49 3.76 -5.50 -10.97
CA ASN A 49 4.62 -5.90 -9.85
C ASN A 49 4.43 -5.02 -8.58
N MET A 50 3.87 -3.81 -8.68
CA MET A 50 3.36 -3.09 -7.49
C MET A 50 1.94 -3.57 -7.14
N ALA A 51 1.11 -3.80 -8.16
CA ALA A 51 -0.27 -4.25 -7.99
C ALA A 51 -0.32 -5.60 -7.25
N GLY A 52 0.61 -6.48 -7.61
CA GLY A 52 0.79 -7.81 -7.06
C GLY A 52 0.42 -8.88 -8.09
N ASN A 53 1.40 -9.70 -8.48
CA ASN A 53 1.20 -10.90 -9.29
C ASN A 53 1.72 -12.17 -8.62
N GLY A 54 2.27 -12.07 -7.40
CA GLY A 54 2.77 -13.23 -6.68
C GLY A 54 1.71 -14.31 -6.52
N GLY A 55 1.95 -15.49 -7.09
CA GLY A 55 1.06 -16.64 -7.03
C GLY A 55 -0.05 -16.63 -8.09
N VAL A 56 -0.03 -15.68 -9.02
CA VAL A 56 -0.90 -15.65 -10.19
C VAL A 56 -0.24 -16.46 -11.30
N ILE A 57 -0.81 -17.61 -11.63
CA ILE A 57 -0.35 -18.47 -12.73
C ILE A 57 -1.54 -18.73 -13.66
N ASN A 58 -1.35 -18.59 -14.97
CA ASN A 58 -2.40 -18.76 -15.97
C ASN A 58 -3.67 -17.93 -15.68
N GLY A 59 -3.50 -16.70 -15.18
CA GLY A 59 -4.61 -15.79 -14.87
C GLY A 59 -5.41 -16.15 -13.61
N ALA A 60 -4.91 -17.03 -12.75
CA ALA A 60 -5.56 -17.37 -11.49
C ALA A 60 -4.57 -17.25 -10.31
N TRP A 61 -4.98 -16.54 -9.26
CA TRP A 61 -4.23 -16.48 -8.01
C TRP A 61 -4.45 -17.75 -7.19
N ASN A 62 -3.37 -18.33 -6.66
CA ASN A 62 -3.42 -19.53 -5.83
C ASN A 62 -4.00 -19.34 -4.42
N GLY A 63 -4.28 -18.09 -4.01
CA GLY A 63 -4.85 -17.76 -2.70
C GLY A 63 -3.87 -17.89 -1.52
N ILE A 64 -2.58 -18.12 -1.77
CA ILE A 64 -1.58 -18.32 -0.72
C ILE A 64 -1.01 -16.97 -0.30
N VAL A 65 -1.18 -16.64 0.99
CA VAL A 65 -0.62 -15.45 1.62
C VAL A 65 0.47 -15.89 2.61
N PRO A 66 1.75 -15.49 2.39
CA PRO A 66 2.82 -15.76 3.35
C PRO A 66 2.59 -15.07 4.70
N PRO A 67 3.14 -15.60 5.81
CA PRO A 67 3.01 -14.99 7.13
C PRO A 67 3.43 -13.53 7.18
N GLU A 68 4.49 -13.14 6.47
CA GLU A 68 4.96 -11.75 6.44
C GLU A 68 4.00 -10.79 5.74
N SER A 69 3.12 -11.31 4.87
CA SER A 69 2.04 -10.55 4.22
C SER A 69 0.69 -10.79 4.90
N GLY A 70 0.67 -11.44 6.06
CA GLY A 70 -0.54 -11.72 6.83
C GLY A 70 -1.23 -10.45 7.34
N PRO A 71 -2.53 -10.55 7.68
CA PRO A 71 -3.30 -9.42 8.20
C PRO A 71 -2.72 -8.90 9.51
N ASN A 72 -2.79 -7.59 9.71
CA ASN A 72 -2.32 -6.91 10.92
C ASN A 72 -3.33 -5.82 11.31
N PRO A 73 -3.81 -5.78 12.57
CA PRO A 73 -4.83 -4.81 12.99
C PRO A 73 -4.37 -3.34 12.91
N SER A 74 -3.05 -3.09 12.85
CA SER A 74 -2.49 -1.75 12.69
C SER A 74 -2.22 -1.37 11.23
N VAL A 75 -2.63 -2.21 10.28
CA VAL A 75 -2.46 -1.95 8.84
C VAL A 75 -3.83 -1.83 8.18
N LEU A 76 -4.09 -0.66 7.61
CA LEU A 76 -5.31 -0.32 6.89
C LEU A 76 -5.04 -0.18 5.40
N ARG A 77 -6.08 -0.34 4.59
CA ARG A 77 -6.07 -0.15 3.14
C ARG A 77 -7.20 0.79 2.75
N LEU A 78 -6.92 1.75 1.87
CA LEU A 78 -7.97 2.57 1.27
C LEU A 78 -8.64 1.80 0.13
N ALA A 79 -9.88 1.39 0.32
CA ALA A 79 -10.66 0.68 -0.69
C ALA A 79 -11.03 1.56 -1.90
N ALA A 80 -11.58 0.95 -2.95
CA ALA A 80 -12.01 1.67 -4.16
C ALA A 80 -13.05 2.76 -3.87
N ASN A 81 -13.96 2.50 -2.93
CA ASN A 81 -14.99 3.43 -2.47
C ASN A 81 -14.46 4.51 -1.49
N LEU A 82 -13.14 4.67 -1.39
CA LEU A 82 -12.45 5.66 -0.54
C LEU A 82 -12.70 5.48 0.98
N THR A 83 -13.03 4.26 1.41
CA THR A 83 -13.13 3.92 2.83
C THR A 83 -11.89 3.18 3.33
N TRP A 84 -11.46 3.46 4.55
CA TRP A 84 -10.41 2.71 5.21
C TRP A 84 -10.96 1.37 5.73
N VAL A 85 -10.34 0.27 5.33
CA VAL A 85 -10.67 -1.09 5.78
C VAL A 85 -9.41 -1.79 6.28
N PRO A 86 -9.51 -2.86 7.11
CA PRO A 86 -8.36 -3.70 7.43
C PRO A 86 -7.66 -4.19 6.16
N ALA A 87 -6.34 -4.10 6.12
CA ALA A 87 -5.57 -4.51 4.95
C ALA A 87 -5.42 -6.03 4.88
N ALA A 88 -5.63 -6.58 3.69
CA ALA A 88 -5.38 -7.97 3.36
C ALA A 88 -5.07 -8.09 1.86
N GLU A 89 -4.18 -9.01 1.50
CA GLU A 89 -3.94 -9.34 0.08
C GLU A 89 -5.20 -9.93 -0.58
N PRO A 90 -5.40 -9.72 -1.90
CA PRO A 90 -4.62 -8.85 -2.78
C PRO A 90 -4.99 -7.37 -2.61
N LEU A 91 -4.00 -6.50 -2.38
CA LEU A 91 -4.24 -5.07 -2.06
C LEU A 91 -4.91 -4.27 -3.19
N HIS A 92 -4.70 -4.66 -4.46
CA HIS A 92 -5.19 -3.93 -5.63
C HIS A 92 -6.46 -4.53 -6.27
N LYS A 93 -7.10 -5.51 -5.61
CA LYS A 93 -8.23 -6.28 -6.16
C LYS A 93 -9.44 -5.46 -6.66
N ASP A 94 -9.64 -4.25 -6.16
CA ASP A 94 -10.74 -3.34 -6.48
C ASP A 94 -10.25 -2.01 -7.10
N ILE A 95 -8.94 -1.89 -7.38
CA ILE A 95 -8.32 -0.65 -7.88
C ILE A 95 -7.95 -0.74 -9.36
N GLY A 96 -7.50 -1.91 -9.82
CA GLY A 96 -7.02 -2.13 -11.18
C GLY A 96 -8.14 -2.34 -12.22
N GLY A 97 -7.74 -2.33 -13.50
CA GLY A 97 -8.65 -2.57 -14.63
C GLY A 97 -9.46 -3.87 -14.49
N VAL A 98 -10.69 -3.84 -15.00
CA VAL A 98 -11.64 -4.95 -14.95
C VAL A 98 -10.98 -6.23 -15.50
N ASN A 99 -10.99 -7.33 -14.72
CA ASN A 99 -10.58 -8.70 -15.10
C ASN A 99 -9.09 -9.06 -15.03
N ALA A 100 -8.21 -8.26 -14.41
CA ALA A 100 -6.84 -8.73 -14.11
C ALA A 100 -6.83 -9.56 -12.80
N ALA A 101 -6.28 -10.77 -12.84
CA ALA A 101 -5.99 -11.50 -11.60
C ALA A 101 -4.90 -10.78 -10.82
N ILE A 102 -5.17 -10.46 -9.55
CA ILE A 102 -4.24 -9.81 -8.64
C ILE A 102 -3.84 -10.81 -7.56
N GLY A 103 -2.55 -10.91 -7.31
CA GLY A 103 -1.97 -11.76 -6.28
C GLY A 103 -1.28 -10.95 -5.18
N VAL A 104 -0.29 -11.57 -4.55
CA VAL A 104 0.53 -10.90 -3.54
C VAL A 104 1.39 -9.83 -4.20
N GLY A 105 1.40 -8.62 -3.63
CA GLY A 105 2.37 -7.56 -3.93
C GLY A 105 3.28 -7.26 -2.74
N PRO A 106 4.06 -6.17 -2.77
CA PRO A 106 5.04 -5.88 -1.71
C PRO A 106 4.44 -5.11 -0.53
N GLY A 107 3.17 -4.69 -0.62
CA GLY A 107 2.57 -3.73 0.32
C GLY A 107 2.37 -4.26 1.74
N MET A 108 1.84 -5.48 1.89
CA MET A 108 1.63 -6.06 3.23
C MET A 108 2.95 -6.41 3.91
N SER A 109 3.88 -7.03 3.20
CA SER A 109 5.23 -7.36 3.72
C SER A 109 6.04 -6.11 4.05
N PHE A 110 5.89 -5.02 3.28
CA PHE A 110 6.40 -3.69 3.62
C PHE A 110 5.82 -3.20 4.95
N ALA A 111 4.49 -3.11 5.07
CA ALA A 111 3.83 -2.56 6.24
C ALA A 111 4.18 -3.33 7.52
N ASN A 112 4.10 -4.66 7.46
CA ASN A 112 4.46 -5.53 8.57
C ASN A 112 5.95 -5.42 8.94
N SER A 113 6.85 -5.33 7.95
CA SER A 113 8.28 -5.15 8.22
C SER A 113 8.60 -3.80 8.85
N VAL A 114 7.90 -2.74 8.46
CA VAL A 114 8.04 -1.41 9.08
C VAL A 114 7.60 -1.49 10.53
N LEU A 115 6.41 -2.03 10.82
CA LEU A 115 5.88 -2.12 12.19
C LEU A 115 6.65 -3.07 13.09
N ALA A 116 7.20 -4.16 12.55
CA ALA A 116 8.05 -5.06 13.31
C ALA A 116 9.37 -4.39 13.76
N ARG A 117 9.88 -3.43 12.98
CA ARG A 117 11.14 -2.73 13.24
C ARG A 117 10.95 -1.40 13.96
N ASP A 118 9.79 -0.78 13.79
CA ASP A 118 9.39 0.44 14.49
C ASP A 118 7.89 0.41 14.85
N PRO A 119 7.53 -0.23 15.97
CA PRO A 119 6.15 -0.25 16.45
C PRO A 119 5.62 1.15 16.80
N SER A 120 6.49 2.12 17.06
CA SER A 120 6.10 3.49 17.44
C SER A 120 5.50 4.28 16.28
N LEU A 121 5.64 3.78 15.04
CA LEU A 121 4.97 4.35 13.88
C LEU A 121 3.44 4.27 13.98
N GLY A 122 2.87 3.36 14.79
CA GLY A 122 1.42 3.28 14.98
C GLY A 122 0.69 2.73 13.76
N VAL A 123 -0.38 3.40 13.31
CA VAL A 123 -1.24 2.88 12.23
C VAL A 123 -0.62 3.15 10.86
N VAL A 124 -0.45 2.11 10.05
CA VAL A 124 -0.02 2.20 8.64
C VAL A 124 -1.25 2.20 7.73
N GLY A 125 -1.35 3.20 6.84
CA GLY A 125 -2.40 3.28 5.83
C GLY A 125 -1.84 3.05 4.43
N LEU A 126 -2.26 1.99 3.75
CA LEU A 126 -1.86 1.67 2.38
C LEU A 126 -2.88 2.22 1.37
N VAL A 127 -2.40 2.95 0.37
CA VAL A 127 -3.23 3.55 -0.69
C VAL A 127 -2.87 2.90 -2.02
N PRO A 128 -3.48 1.75 -2.36
CA PRO A 128 -3.24 1.06 -3.63
C PRO A 128 -3.73 1.92 -4.80
N CYS A 129 -2.86 2.11 -5.80
CA CYS A 129 -3.11 2.91 -7.01
C CYS A 129 -2.51 2.28 -8.28
N ALA A 130 -1.75 1.19 -8.20
CA ALA A 130 -1.05 0.61 -9.35
C ALA A 130 -2.00 0.03 -10.41
N ASN A 131 -1.56 0.05 -11.67
CA ASN A 131 -2.32 -0.46 -12.81
C ASN A 131 -1.41 -1.18 -13.83
N GLY A 132 -1.72 -2.45 -14.10
CA GLY A 132 -0.89 -3.35 -14.91
C GLY A 132 -0.74 -2.93 -16.37
N GLY A 133 0.44 -3.18 -16.95
CA GLY A 133 0.71 -2.93 -18.37
C GLY A 133 0.80 -1.45 -18.76
N THR A 134 0.95 -0.55 -17.78
CA THR A 134 0.98 0.90 -18.03
C THR A 134 2.40 1.41 -18.22
N LYS A 135 2.58 2.30 -19.20
CA LYS A 135 3.82 3.06 -19.46
C LYS A 135 3.85 4.34 -18.63
N ILE A 136 5.04 4.90 -18.38
CA ILE A 136 5.18 6.18 -17.64
C ILE A 136 4.45 7.34 -18.34
N SER A 137 4.29 7.30 -19.66
CA SER A 137 3.51 8.30 -20.42
C SER A 137 2.03 8.33 -20.02
N GLN A 138 1.49 7.25 -19.47
CA GLN A 138 0.12 7.17 -18.96
C GLN A 138 -0.01 7.71 -17.53
N TRP A 139 1.10 8.06 -16.88
CA TRP A 139 1.16 8.61 -15.52
C TRP A 139 1.49 10.11 -15.47
N GLY A 140 1.51 10.80 -16.62
CA GLY A 140 1.71 12.25 -16.64
C GLY A 140 0.55 13.04 -16.03
N GLN A 141 0.83 14.22 -15.49
CA GLN A 141 -0.20 15.11 -14.92
C GLN A 141 -1.38 15.34 -15.89
N GLY A 142 -2.61 15.22 -15.37
CA GLY A 142 -3.85 15.30 -16.15
C GLY A 142 -4.24 14.00 -16.88
N SER A 143 -3.46 12.93 -16.74
CA SER A 143 -3.89 11.60 -17.18
C SER A 143 -4.84 10.97 -16.16
N PHE A 144 -5.65 10.02 -16.63
CA PHE A 144 -6.57 9.27 -15.76
C PHE A 144 -5.87 8.60 -14.57
N LEU A 145 -4.71 7.95 -14.79
CA LEU A 145 -4.01 7.23 -13.71
C LEU A 145 -3.39 8.19 -12.69
N TYR A 146 -2.83 9.31 -13.18
CA TYR A 146 -2.29 10.35 -12.32
C TYR A 146 -3.37 10.99 -11.46
N ASP A 147 -4.49 11.37 -12.07
CA ASP A 147 -5.61 12.01 -11.37
C ASP A 147 -6.23 11.08 -10.34
N GLN A 148 -6.32 9.77 -10.64
CA GLN A 148 -6.75 8.75 -9.67
C GLN A 148 -5.78 8.64 -8.49
N LEU A 149 -4.46 8.61 -8.74
CA LEU A 149 -3.43 8.60 -7.69
C LEU A 149 -3.55 9.82 -6.78
N VAL A 150 -3.62 11.02 -7.34
CA VAL A 150 -3.72 12.27 -6.58
C VAL A 150 -5.04 12.35 -5.81
N SER A 151 -6.16 11.97 -6.44
CA SER A 151 -7.48 11.94 -5.80
C SER A 151 -7.50 10.99 -4.60
N ARG A 152 -6.99 9.77 -4.77
CA ARG A 152 -6.91 8.78 -3.68
C ARG A 152 -5.96 9.20 -2.58
N ALA A 153 -4.82 9.82 -2.91
CA ALA A 153 -3.90 10.38 -1.93
C ALA A 153 -4.56 11.49 -1.08
N ARG A 154 -5.33 12.40 -1.70
CA ARG A 154 -6.08 13.45 -0.99
C ARG A 154 -7.20 12.87 -0.13
N ALA A 155 -7.95 11.90 -0.65
CA ALA A 155 -8.99 11.20 0.10
C ALA A 155 -8.44 10.44 1.31
N ALA A 156 -7.25 9.82 1.19
CA ALA A 156 -6.58 9.12 2.27
C ALA A 156 -6.30 10.04 3.48
N VAL A 157 -5.87 11.28 3.23
CA VAL A 157 -5.62 12.29 4.25
C VAL A 157 -6.94 12.85 4.82
N GLY A 158 -7.92 13.16 3.95
CA GLY A 158 -9.19 13.74 4.36
C GLY A 158 -10.14 12.80 5.10
N GLY A 159 -10.12 11.50 4.79
CA GLY A 159 -11.08 10.49 5.28
C GLY A 159 -10.86 9.98 6.72
N GLY A 160 -10.04 10.65 7.53
CA GLY A 160 -9.82 10.27 8.93
C GLY A 160 -8.45 10.63 9.51
N GLY A 161 -7.75 11.62 8.96
CA GLY A 161 -6.46 12.09 9.47
C GLY A 161 -5.29 11.16 9.13
N GLY A 162 -4.11 11.76 9.04
CA GLY A 162 -2.88 11.08 8.67
C GLY A 162 -1.94 11.94 7.83
N LYS A 163 -0.71 11.45 7.63
CA LYS A 163 0.31 12.08 6.82
C LYS A 163 0.85 11.09 5.80
N ILE A 164 0.98 11.54 4.56
CA ILE A 164 1.68 10.78 3.51
C ILE A 164 3.18 10.79 3.85
N GLN A 165 3.70 9.61 4.17
CA GLN A 165 5.09 9.39 4.56
C GLN A 165 5.97 9.13 3.34
N ALA A 166 5.49 8.31 2.40
CA ALA A 166 6.21 8.01 1.17
C ALA A 166 5.28 7.53 0.04
N MET A 167 5.77 7.61 -1.18
CA MET A 167 5.29 6.81 -2.30
C MET A 167 6.24 5.64 -2.56
N LEU A 168 5.69 4.44 -2.68
CA LEU A 168 6.38 3.27 -3.21
C LEU A 168 6.01 3.15 -4.69
N TRP A 169 7.02 3.14 -5.56
CA TRP A 169 6.85 3.16 -7.01
C TRP A 169 7.55 1.96 -7.66
N TYR A 170 6.80 1.09 -8.34
CA TYR A 170 7.40 0.01 -9.12
C TYR A 170 6.72 -0.08 -10.50
N GLN A 171 7.43 0.45 -11.50
CA GLN A 171 6.99 0.50 -12.89
C GLN A 171 8.19 0.65 -13.82
N GLY A 172 8.03 0.21 -15.07
CA GLY A 172 8.96 0.49 -16.16
C GLY A 172 9.03 -0.63 -17.19
N GLU A 173 8.50 -1.82 -16.87
CA GLU A 173 8.56 -2.97 -17.76
C GLU A 173 7.90 -2.67 -19.12
N SER A 174 6.79 -1.92 -19.13
CA SER A 174 6.12 -1.54 -20.38
C SER A 174 6.89 -0.49 -21.21
N ASP A 175 7.76 0.30 -20.58
CA ASP A 175 8.62 1.27 -21.26
C ASP A 175 9.91 0.62 -21.82
N ALA A 176 10.25 -0.60 -21.39
CA ALA A 176 11.41 -1.33 -21.87
C ALA A 176 11.22 -1.96 -23.27
N VAL A 177 10.01 -1.90 -23.83
CA VAL A 177 9.65 -2.55 -25.10
C VAL A 177 10.14 -1.74 -26.31
N LEU A 178 9.94 -0.43 -26.32
CA LEU A 178 10.30 0.46 -27.42
C LEU A 178 11.47 1.36 -27.04
N LEU A 179 12.40 1.57 -27.97
CA LEU A 179 13.60 2.38 -27.71
C LEU A 179 13.24 3.80 -27.29
N GLU A 180 12.30 4.42 -28.01
CA GLU A 180 11.83 5.78 -27.74
C GLU A 180 11.29 5.93 -26.31
N ASP A 181 10.48 4.97 -25.84
CA ASP A 181 9.94 5.01 -24.48
C ASP A 181 11.05 4.87 -23.43
N ALA A 182 11.99 3.95 -23.65
CA ALA A 182 13.12 3.74 -22.75
C ALA A 182 14.07 4.95 -22.71
N GLU A 183 14.30 5.64 -23.83
CA GLU A 183 15.10 6.87 -23.90
C GLU A 183 14.43 8.05 -23.19
N LEU A 184 13.11 8.18 -23.31
CA LEU A 184 12.34 9.24 -22.67
C LEU A 184 11.99 8.93 -21.20
N TYR A 185 12.21 7.70 -20.74
CA TYR A 185 11.79 7.22 -19.43
C TYR A 185 12.28 8.10 -18.28
N LYS A 186 13.58 8.42 -18.25
CA LYS A 186 14.18 9.23 -17.18
C LYS A 186 13.48 10.58 -17.04
N GLY A 187 13.32 11.31 -18.14
CA GLY A 187 12.71 12.65 -18.13
C GLY A 187 11.24 12.60 -17.72
N ARG A 188 10.48 11.63 -18.25
CA ARG A 188 9.07 11.42 -17.89
C ARG A 188 8.90 11.06 -16.42
N LEU A 189 9.77 10.20 -15.89
CA LEU A 189 9.74 9.80 -14.48
C LEU A 189 10.09 10.97 -13.54
N GLN A 190 11.12 11.76 -13.88
CA GLN A 190 11.46 12.96 -13.11
C GLN A 190 10.31 13.95 -13.07
N LYS A 191 9.68 14.21 -14.22
CA LYS A 191 8.51 15.08 -14.31
C LYS A 191 7.34 14.55 -13.47
N PHE A 192 7.00 13.27 -13.60
CA PHE A 192 5.94 12.64 -12.80
C PHE A 192 6.14 12.84 -11.29
N PHE A 193 7.34 12.59 -10.77
CA PHE A 193 7.64 12.77 -9.35
C PHE A 193 7.58 14.23 -8.89
N GLN A 194 8.03 15.17 -9.74
CA GLN A 194 7.95 16.60 -9.44
C GLN A 194 6.50 17.09 -9.44
N ASP A 195 5.71 16.71 -10.45
CA ASP A 195 4.29 17.05 -10.54
C ASP A 195 3.54 16.50 -9.32
N LEU A 196 3.76 15.22 -8.96
CA LEU A 196 3.13 14.60 -7.78
C LEU A 196 3.44 15.36 -6.50
N ARG A 197 4.70 15.74 -6.28
CA ARG A 197 5.11 16.53 -5.10
C ARG A 197 4.40 17.89 -5.07
N LEU A 198 4.27 18.54 -6.22
CA LEU A 198 3.58 19.82 -6.34
C LEU A 198 2.08 19.68 -6.00
N ASP A 199 1.40 18.72 -6.61
CA ASP A 199 -0.05 18.54 -6.46
C ASP A 199 -0.46 17.99 -5.08
N LEU A 200 0.46 17.31 -4.39
CA LEU A 200 0.31 16.91 -2.98
C LEU A 200 0.85 17.96 -1.99
N GLN A 201 1.40 19.07 -2.47
CA GLN A 201 2.02 20.13 -1.66
C GLN A 201 3.08 19.58 -0.68
N SER A 202 3.86 18.59 -1.14
CA SER A 202 4.87 17.89 -0.35
C SER A 202 6.20 17.87 -1.12
N PRO A 203 6.92 19.01 -1.18
CA PRO A 203 8.13 19.15 -2.00
C PRO A 203 9.25 18.18 -1.59
N SER A 204 9.25 17.72 -0.34
CA SER A 204 10.23 16.78 0.21
C SER A 204 9.69 15.35 0.36
N LEU A 205 8.53 15.01 -0.25
CA LEU A 205 7.95 13.67 -0.18
C LEU A 205 9.01 12.61 -0.54
N LEU A 206 9.21 11.65 0.35
CA LEU A 206 10.07 10.50 0.09
C LEU A 206 9.41 9.63 -0.98
N ILE A 207 10.17 9.33 -2.04
CA ILE A 207 9.75 8.39 -3.07
C ILE A 207 10.77 7.25 -3.08
N ILE A 208 10.29 6.03 -2.94
CA ILE A 208 11.11 4.83 -3.02
C ILE A 208 10.67 4.09 -4.27
N GLN A 209 11.48 4.20 -5.31
CA GLN A 209 11.27 3.49 -6.56
C GLN A 209 12.01 2.16 -6.58
N VAL A 210 11.65 1.30 -7.53
CA VAL A 210 12.25 -0.02 -7.73
C VAL A 210 12.88 -0.11 -9.11
N ALA A 211 14.16 -0.48 -9.19
CA ALA A 211 14.79 -0.85 -10.44
C ALA A 211 14.37 -2.25 -10.87
N LEU A 212 13.98 -2.41 -12.14
CA LEU A 212 13.26 -3.60 -12.63
C LEU A 212 13.99 -4.93 -12.37
N ALA A 213 13.26 -5.96 -11.91
CA ALA A 213 13.81 -7.30 -11.73
C ALA A 213 13.95 -8.10 -13.04
N SER A 214 12.92 -8.05 -13.88
CA SER A 214 12.84 -8.87 -15.10
C SER A 214 13.72 -8.30 -16.20
N GLU A 215 14.72 -9.07 -16.62
CA GLU A 215 15.55 -8.76 -17.80
C GLU A 215 14.79 -9.00 -19.13
N SER A 216 13.66 -9.70 -19.08
CA SER A 216 12.82 -10.03 -20.23
C SER A 216 11.58 -9.13 -20.39
N ALA A 217 11.49 -8.04 -19.63
CA ALA A 217 10.44 -7.03 -19.82
C ALA A 217 10.46 -6.42 -21.24
N GLY A 218 11.66 -6.26 -21.82
CA GLY A 218 11.86 -5.81 -23.19
C GLY A 218 13.34 -5.60 -23.53
N PRO A 219 13.69 -5.41 -24.81
CA PRO A 219 15.08 -5.28 -25.26
C PRO A 219 15.82 -4.07 -24.67
N TYR A 220 15.10 -3.09 -24.11
CA TYR A 220 15.66 -1.88 -23.54
C TYR A 220 15.55 -1.82 -22.01
N THR A 221 15.36 -2.98 -21.35
CA THR A 221 15.23 -3.08 -19.88
C THR A 221 16.40 -2.41 -19.16
N GLU A 222 17.64 -2.66 -19.57
CA GLU A 222 18.80 -2.07 -18.90
C GLU A 222 18.84 -0.54 -19.04
N LYS A 223 18.34 0.03 -20.16
CA LYS A 223 18.22 1.50 -20.31
C LYS A 223 17.21 2.09 -19.31
N VAL A 224 16.09 1.40 -19.08
CA VAL A 224 15.10 1.78 -18.04
C VAL A 224 15.71 1.65 -16.65
N ARG A 225 16.47 0.58 -16.37
CA ARG A 225 17.16 0.38 -15.08
C ARG A 225 18.22 1.45 -14.84
N GLU A 226 19.04 1.80 -15.83
CA GLU A 226 20.02 2.89 -15.76
C GLU A 226 19.34 4.22 -15.40
N ALA A 227 18.17 4.50 -15.98
CA ALA A 227 17.38 5.68 -15.64
C ALA A 227 16.87 5.66 -14.20
N GLN A 228 16.39 4.51 -13.70
CA GLN A 228 15.90 4.33 -12.32
C GLN A 228 17.04 4.47 -11.30
N LEU A 229 18.16 3.80 -11.52
CA LEU A 229 19.33 3.83 -10.64
C LEU A 229 20.03 5.21 -10.66
N GLY A 230 20.03 5.87 -11.83
CA GLY A 230 20.70 7.15 -12.07
C GLY A 230 19.80 8.39 -12.04
N LEU A 231 18.62 8.33 -11.39
CA LEU A 231 17.62 9.40 -11.46
C LEU A 231 18.10 10.76 -10.89
N GLY A 232 18.91 10.72 -9.82
CA GLY A 232 19.57 11.90 -9.25
C GLY A 232 18.66 12.95 -8.60
N LEU A 233 17.42 12.60 -8.22
CA LEU A 233 16.48 13.51 -7.57
C LEU A 233 16.57 13.45 -6.03
N ALA A 234 16.46 14.61 -5.38
CA ALA A 234 16.41 14.70 -3.92
C ALA A 234 15.20 13.94 -3.34
N ASN A 235 15.38 13.31 -2.17
CA ASN A 235 14.40 12.44 -1.51
C ASN A 235 13.78 11.37 -2.41
N VAL A 236 14.52 10.92 -3.42
CA VAL A 236 14.20 9.71 -4.18
C VAL A 236 15.24 8.65 -3.88
N LYS A 237 14.80 7.45 -3.54
CA LYS A 237 15.63 6.28 -3.27
C LYS A 237 15.25 5.17 -4.24
N CYS A 238 16.22 4.33 -4.60
CA CYS A 238 16.00 3.22 -5.51
C CYS A 238 16.40 1.92 -4.82
N VAL A 239 15.47 0.97 -4.78
CA VAL A 239 15.71 -0.42 -4.39
C VAL A 239 15.95 -1.22 -5.67
N ASP A 240 17.01 -2.00 -5.75
CA ASP A 240 17.27 -2.84 -6.92
C ASP A 240 16.62 -4.22 -6.76
N ALA A 241 15.64 -4.54 -7.61
CA ALA A 241 14.97 -5.84 -7.60
C ALA A 241 15.67 -6.88 -8.50
N LYS A 242 16.80 -6.55 -9.14
CA LYS A 242 17.57 -7.49 -9.94
C LYS A 242 17.98 -8.72 -9.12
N GLY A 243 17.77 -9.90 -9.70
CA GLY A 243 18.05 -11.18 -9.05
C GLY A 243 16.93 -11.70 -8.14
N LEU A 244 15.85 -10.93 -7.91
CA LEU A 244 14.64 -11.50 -7.31
C LEU A 244 14.02 -12.53 -8.26
N GLN A 245 13.51 -13.62 -7.68
CA GLN A 245 12.92 -14.71 -8.44
C GLN A 245 11.63 -14.27 -9.13
N LEU A 246 11.53 -14.61 -10.41
CA LEU A 246 10.35 -14.37 -11.24
C LEU A 246 9.43 -15.60 -11.26
N GLN A 247 8.18 -15.38 -11.64
CA GLN A 247 7.25 -16.42 -12.03
C GLN A 247 7.63 -17.04 -13.38
N PRO A 248 7.00 -18.15 -13.81
CA PRO A 248 7.31 -18.82 -15.08
C PRO A 248 7.15 -17.95 -16.33
N ASP A 249 6.43 -16.83 -16.24
CA ASP A 249 6.30 -15.85 -17.33
C ASP A 249 7.57 -15.00 -17.53
N ASN A 250 8.56 -15.13 -16.64
CA ASN A 250 9.78 -14.33 -16.60
C ASN A 250 9.52 -12.82 -16.54
N LEU A 251 8.36 -12.37 -16.06
CA LEU A 251 8.00 -10.96 -16.01
C LEU A 251 7.63 -10.52 -14.60
N HIS A 252 6.79 -11.32 -13.93
CA HIS A 252 6.26 -10.97 -12.62
C HIS A 252 7.08 -11.57 -11.49
N LEU A 253 7.20 -10.87 -10.36
CA LEU A 253 7.84 -11.41 -9.16
C LEU A 253 7.05 -12.59 -8.60
N SER A 254 7.76 -13.61 -8.10
CA SER A 254 7.14 -14.68 -7.31
C SER A 254 6.65 -14.18 -5.96
N THR A 255 5.73 -14.90 -5.30
CA THR A 255 5.26 -14.55 -3.96
C THR A 255 6.41 -14.34 -2.94
N PRO A 256 7.42 -15.24 -2.84
CA PRO A 256 8.58 -14.98 -1.98
C PRO A 256 9.36 -13.71 -2.33
N SER A 257 9.51 -13.41 -3.63
CA SER A 257 10.19 -12.20 -4.09
C SER A 257 9.42 -10.92 -3.74
N GLU A 258 8.09 -10.94 -3.80
CA GLU A 258 7.25 -9.81 -3.35
C GLU A 258 7.40 -9.57 -1.84
N VAL A 259 7.52 -10.64 -1.04
CA VAL A 259 7.85 -10.53 0.39
C VAL A 259 9.23 -9.92 0.60
N GLN A 260 10.23 -10.37 -0.16
CA GLN A 260 11.59 -9.84 -0.08
C GLN A 260 11.65 -8.36 -0.50
N LEU A 261 10.97 -7.99 -1.58
CA LEU A 261 10.87 -6.62 -2.05
C LEU A 261 10.23 -5.71 -1.00
N GLY A 262 9.13 -6.14 -0.36
CA GLY A 262 8.52 -5.38 0.73
C GLY A 262 9.48 -5.14 1.91
N LYS A 263 10.29 -6.14 2.29
CA LYS A 263 11.35 -6.00 3.31
C LYS A 263 12.42 -4.98 2.88
N MET A 264 12.82 -4.99 1.61
CA MET A 264 13.80 -4.04 1.05
C MET A 264 13.25 -2.61 1.04
N LEU A 265 12.00 -2.42 0.61
CA LEU A 265 11.29 -1.14 0.65
C LEU A 265 11.17 -0.61 2.09
N ALA A 266 10.84 -1.48 3.05
CA ALA A 266 10.76 -1.12 4.48
C ALA A 266 12.12 -0.69 5.03
N GLY A 267 13.20 -1.37 4.62
CA GLY A 267 14.57 -0.97 4.93
C GLY A 267 14.91 0.42 4.41
N SER A 268 14.61 0.68 3.14
CA SER A 268 14.84 1.98 2.52
C SER A 268 14.05 3.09 3.20
N PHE A 269 12.78 2.86 3.53
CA PHE A 269 11.93 3.81 4.26
C PHE A 269 12.52 4.17 5.62
N LEU A 270 12.83 3.17 6.45
CA LEU A 270 13.31 3.39 7.80
C LEU A 270 14.68 4.09 7.84
N GLN A 271 15.52 3.87 6.83
CA GLN A 271 16.83 4.54 6.70
C GLN A 271 16.73 5.99 6.21
N ASN A 272 15.68 6.35 5.47
CA ASN A 272 15.58 7.64 4.78
C ASN A 272 14.40 8.50 5.21
N ARG A 273 13.63 8.07 6.23
CA ARG A 273 12.52 8.87 6.74
C ARG A 273 13.03 10.22 7.29
N PRO A 274 12.29 11.32 7.11
CA PRO A 274 12.65 12.61 7.68
C PRO A 274 12.76 12.49 9.21
N ASN A 275 13.88 12.94 9.77
CA ASN A 275 14.07 12.94 11.21
C ASN A 275 13.17 14.03 11.83
N PRO A 276 12.35 13.75 12.86
CA PRO A 276 11.48 14.75 13.48
C PRO A 276 12.24 15.97 14.03
N LEU A 277 13.55 15.81 14.27
CA LEU A 277 14.42 16.78 14.92
C LEU A 277 15.18 17.72 13.94
N THR A 278 14.96 17.59 12.64
CA THR A 278 15.63 18.43 11.62
C THR A 278 14.60 19.18 10.78
N ASN A 279 13.80 20.02 11.43
CA ASN A 279 13.17 21.17 10.79
C ASN A 279 13.91 22.43 11.30
N ASN A 280 14.99 22.80 10.62
CA ASN A 280 15.64 24.11 10.73
C ASN A 280 15.56 24.79 9.37
#